data_AF-A0A8J7Q1X4-F1
#
_entry.id   AF-A0A8J7Q1X4-F1
#
_cell.length_a   1.000
_cell.length_b   1.000
_cell.length_c   1.000
_cell.angle_alpha   90.00
_cell.angle_beta   90.00
_cell.angle_gamma   90.00
#
_symmetry.space_group_name_H-M   'P 1'
#
loop_
_entity.id
_entity.type
_entity.pdbx_description
1 polymer ?
#
loop_
_entity_poly.entity_id
_entity_poly.type
_entity_poly.pdbx_seq_one_letter_code
_entity_poly.pdbx_strand_id
1 'polypeptide(L)' 'TAFAAHTSGGWRAAGRSGGVLKPGAQATYAIWDAEELTPSVVRSPFPKLTADGSLPRCLRTVRCGRTIFDYGSLSTKGAP' A
#
# COMPACT_ATOMS: atom_id res chain seq x y z
N THR A 1 -8.30 12.93 -2.39
CA THR A 1 -8.94 11.59 -2.47
C THR A 1 -8.85 10.91 -1.12
N ALA A 2 -9.70 9.92 -0.84
CA ALA A 2 -9.62 9.13 0.40
C ALA A 2 -8.23 8.50 0.61
N PHE A 3 -7.62 7.96 -0.46
CA PHE A 3 -6.26 7.43 -0.40
C PHE A 3 -5.22 8.46 0.05
N ALA A 4 -5.24 9.68 -0.51
CA ALA A 4 -4.30 10.74 -0.11
C ALA A 4 -4.51 11.16 1.35
N ALA A 5 -5.76 11.21 1.82
CA ALA A 5 -6.07 11.53 3.21
C ALA A 5 -5.49 10.49 4.19
N HIS A 6 -5.49 9.20 3.82
CA HIS A 6 -4.94 8.12 4.64
C HIS A 6 -3.44 7.82 4.38
N THR A 7 -2.77 8.56 3.49
CA THR A 7 -1.33 8.45 3.25
C THR A 7 -0.64 9.78 3.57
N SER A 8 -0.16 10.52 2.57
CA SER A 8 0.59 11.77 2.77
C SER A 8 -0.19 12.82 3.57
N GLY A 9 -1.52 12.90 3.39
CA GLY A 9 -2.39 13.78 4.16
C GLY A 9 -2.43 13.46 5.65
N GLY A 10 -2.55 12.18 6.00
CA GLY A 10 -2.59 11.72 7.40
C GLY A 10 -1.26 11.92 8.12
N TRP A 11 -0.15 11.67 7.44
CA TRP A 11 1.19 11.97 7.97
C TRP A 11 1.37 13.47 8.23
N ARG A 12 0.97 14.31 7.27
CA ARG A 12 0.97 15.77 7.44
C ARG A 12 0.09 16.21 8.61
N ALA A 13 -1.12 15.67 8.72
CA ALA A 13 -2.04 16.00 9.81
C ALA A 13 -1.48 15.61 11.19
N ALA A 14 -0.69 14.53 11.26
CA ALA A 14 0.04 14.13 12.47
C ALA A 14 1.32 14.94 12.73
N GLY A 15 1.65 15.95 11.91
CA GLY A 15 2.88 16.74 12.04
C GLY A 15 4.16 15.96 11.71
N ARG A 16 4.07 14.89 10.90
CA ARG A 16 5.18 13.98 10.59
C ARG A 16 5.45 13.90 9.10
N SER A 17 6.70 13.66 8.72
CA SER A 17 7.06 13.34 7.33
C SER A 17 6.79 11.86 7.03
N GLY A 18 6.18 11.58 5.88
CA GLY A 18 5.88 10.20 5.47
C GLY A 18 4.70 10.12 4.50
N GLY A 19 4.24 8.89 4.24
CA GLY A 19 3.06 8.64 3.41
C GLY A 19 3.28 8.81 1.90
N VAL A 20 4.53 8.85 1.43
CA VAL A 20 4.90 8.91 0.00
C VAL A 20 5.96 7.87 -0.31
N LEU A 21 5.80 7.14 -1.42
CA LEU A 21 6.79 6.18 -1.92
C LEU A 21 7.71 6.87 -2.91
N LYS A 22 8.95 7.12 -2.48
CA LYS A 22 10.04 7.64 -3.30
C LYS A 22 11.38 7.20 -2.72
N PRO A 23 12.46 7.14 -3.52
CA PRO A 23 13.81 6.93 -3.01
C PRO A 23 14.15 7.90 -1.86
N GLY A 24 14.78 7.37 -0.81
CA GLY A 24 15.14 8.13 0.40
C GLY A 24 14.00 8.38 1.40
N ALA A 25 12.75 8.05 1.06
CA ALA A 25 11.67 8.08 2.05
C ALA A 25 11.71 6.84 2.96
N GLN A 26 11.12 6.95 4.15
CA GLN A 26 10.95 5.82 5.04
C GLN A 26 10.17 4.69 4.36
N ALA A 27 10.67 3.46 4.44
CA ALA A 27 10.02 2.27 3.91
C ALA A 27 8.78 1.88 4.74
N THR A 28 7.71 2.66 4.61
CA THR A 28 6.41 2.42 5.23
C THR A 28 5.37 2.31 4.12
N TYR A 29 4.86 1.09 3.88
CA TYR A 29 3.95 0.78 2.78
C TYR A 29 3.13 -0.47 3.07
N ALA A 30 2.05 -0.63 2.30
CA ALA A 30 1.26 -1.86 2.27
C ALA A 30 1.15 -2.35 0.82
N ILE A 31 1.22 -3.67 0.65
CA ILE A 31 1.01 -4.37 -0.61
C ILE A 31 -0.36 -5.01 -0.54
N TRP A 32 -1.16 -4.79 -1.57
CA TRP A 32 -2.50 -5.34 -1.70
C TRP A 32 -2.54 -6.25 -2.91
N ASP A 33 -3.37 -7.29 -2.82
CA ASP A 33 -3.72 -8.10 -3.97
C ASP A 33 -4.45 -7.23 -4.99
N ALA A 34 -4.05 -7.35 -6.24
CA ALA A 34 -4.62 -6.60 -7.33
C ALA A 34 -5.34 -7.58 -8.26
N GLU A 35 -6.63 -7.34 -8.49
CA GLU A 35 -7.30 -7.92 -9.65
C GLU A 35 -6.57 -7.48 -10.94
N GLU A 36 -6.79 -8.22 -12.03
CA GLU A 36 -6.09 -8.07 -13.30
C GLU A 36 -5.81 -6.59 -13.67
N LEU A 37 -4.52 -6.22 -13.64
CA LEU A 37 -4.05 -4.87 -13.92
C LEU A 37 -4.18 -4.59 -15.42
N THR A 38 -5.34 -4.10 -15.85
CA THR A 38 -5.50 -3.61 -17.21
C THR A 38 -4.86 -2.21 -17.36
N PRO A 39 -4.47 -1.77 -18.57
CA PRO A 39 -3.97 -0.42 -18.81
C PRO A 39 -4.91 0.70 -18.32
N SER A 40 -6.21 0.41 -18.18
CA SER A 40 -7.20 1.35 -17.62
C SER A 40 -7.05 1.57 -16.10
N VAL A 41 -6.52 0.58 -15.37
CA VAL A 41 -6.27 0.62 -13.91
C VAL A 41 -5.11 1.56 -13.57
N VAL A 42 -4.18 1.80 -14.50
CA VAL A 42 -2.96 2.60 -14.27
C VAL A 42 -3.26 4.06 -13.89
N ARG A 43 -4.42 4.62 -14.29
CA ARG A 43 -4.81 5.99 -13.93
C ARG A 43 -5.37 6.11 -12.52
N SER A 44 -5.82 5.02 -11.89
CA SER A 44 -6.30 4.95 -10.51
C SER A 44 -6.19 3.52 -10.01
N PRO A 45 -4.98 3.08 -9.63
CA PRO A 45 -4.66 1.66 -9.37
C PRO A 45 -5.13 1.23 -7.98
N PHE A 46 -6.35 1.60 -7.60
CA PHE A 46 -6.92 1.25 -6.31
C PHE A 46 -7.81 0.03 -6.44
N PRO A 47 -7.71 -0.93 -5.50
CA PRO A 47 -8.67 -2.01 -5.40
C PRO A 47 -10.10 -1.45 -5.32
N LYS A 48 -11.05 -2.12 -5.99
CA LYS A 48 -12.46 -1.73 -5.91
C LYS A 48 -12.99 -2.02 -4.52
N LEU A 49 -13.73 -1.05 -3.97
CA LEU A 49 -14.51 -1.21 -2.74
C LEU A 49 -15.98 -1.05 -3.12
N THR A 50 -16.76 -2.12 -3.01
CA THR A 50 -18.22 -2.12 -3.22
C THR A 50 -18.89 -2.61 -1.95
N ALA A 51 -20.14 -2.20 -1.71
CA ALA A 51 -20.86 -2.53 -0.48
C ALA A 51 -20.97 -4.04 -0.23
N ASP A 52 -21.19 -4.81 -1.30
CA ASP A 52 -21.38 -6.27 -1.24
C ASP A 52 -20.19 -7.06 -1.81
N GLY A 53 -19.09 -6.38 -2.13
CA GLY A 53 -17.89 -6.99 -2.70
C GLY A 53 -16.99 -7.63 -1.65
N SER A 54 -16.17 -8.59 -2.08
CA SER A 54 -15.07 -9.08 -1.25
C SER A 54 -14.09 -7.95 -0.98
N LEU A 55 -13.66 -7.82 0.27
CA LEU A 55 -12.66 -6.82 0.63
C LEU A 55 -11.32 -7.18 -0.02
N PRO A 56 -10.57 -6.17 -0.50
CA PRO A 56 -9.21 -6.35 -0.98
C PRO A 56 -8.34 -7.01 0.08
N ARG A 57 -7.51 -7.96 -0.34
CA ARG A 57 -6.59 -8.65 0.58
C ARG A 57 -5.30 -7.86 0.72
N CYS A 58 -4.93 -7.48 1.94
CA CYS A 58 -3.59 -7.01 2.20
C CYS A 58 -2.65 -8.23 2.18
N LEU A 59 -1.55 -8.14 1.41
CA LEU A 59 -0.54 -9.21 1.31
C LEU A 59 0.62 -8.98 2.26
N ARG A 60 1.02 -7.71 2.47
CA ARG A 60 2.11 -7.35 3.39
C ARG A 60 1.99 -5.91 3.86
N THR A 61 2.32 -5.65 5.11
CA THR A 61 2.55 -4.28 5.63
C THR A 61 3.96 -4.16 6.16
N VAL A 62 4.67 -3.14 5.70
CA VAL A 62 6.03 -2.79 6.14
C VAL A 62 5.99 -1.42 6.81
N ARG A 63 6.65 -1.30 7.95
CA ARG A 63 6.82 -0.06 8.70
C ARG A 63 8.29 0.16 9.00
N CYS A 64 8.83 1.29 8.54
CA CYS A 64 10.25 1.62 8.72
C CYS A 64 11.20 0.50 8.23
N GLY A 65 10.85 -0.18 7.14
CA GLY A 65 11.63 -1.30 6.59
C GLY A 65 11.38 -2.65 7.27
N ARG A 66 10.60 -2.70 8.36
CA ARG A 66 10.24 -3.94 9.05
C ARG A 66 8.87 -4.43 8.62
N THR A 67 8.77 -5.67 8.17
CA THR A 67 7.48 -6.33 7.96
C THR A 67 6.76 -6.49 9.30
N ILE A 68 5.54 -5.97 9.38
CA ILE A 68 4.67 -6.05 10.57
C ILE A 68 3.40 -6.88 10.32
N PHE A 69 3.12 -7.20 9.06
CA PHE A 69 2.05 -8.10 8.65
C PHE A 69 2.48 -8.80 7.36
N ASP A 70 2.23 -10.10 7.25
CA ASP A 70 2.52 -10.91 6.06
C ASP A 70 1.45 -11.97 5.88
N TYR A 71 0.88 -12.03 4.68
CA TYR A 71 -0.11 -13.04 4.31
C TYR A 71 0.54 -14.37 3.88
N GLY A 72 1.85 -14.40 3.63
CA GLY A 72 2.61 -15.59 3.26
C GLY A 72 2.63 -15.92 1.77
N SER A 73 1.92 -15.16 0.92
CA SER A 73 1.89 -15.37 -0.54
C SER A 73 3.03 -14.66 -1.30
N LEU A 74 3.73 -13.72 -0.66
CA LEU A 74 4.84 -12.98 -1.28
C LEU A 74 6.17 -13.67 -0.99
N SER A 75 6.70 -14.42 -1.97
CA SER A 75 8.04 -14.99 -1.85
C SER A 75 9.08 -13.88 -1.63
N THR A 76 9.85 -13.96 -0.55
CA THR A 76 11.06 -13.15 -0.41
C THR A 76 12.13 -13.75 -1.30
N LYS A 77 12.25 -13.30 -2.55
CA LYS A 77 13.53 -13.46 -3.25
C LYS A 77 14.52 -12.57 -2.49
N GLY A 78 15.52 -13.19 -1.87
CA GLY A 78 16.41 -12.57 -0.89
C GLY A 78 16.96 -11.21 -1.34
N ALA A 79 17.02 -10.27 -0.39
CA ALA A 79 17.96 -9.17 -0.50
C ALA A 79 19.39 -9.76 -0.56
N PRO A 80 20.32 -9.13 -1.30
CA PRO A 80 21.68 -9.65 -1.52
C PRO A 80 22.43 -9.95 -0.21
#